data_AF-A0A964AMA0-F1
#
_entry.id   AF-A0A964AMA0-F1
#
_cell.length_a   1.000
_cell.length_b   1.000
_cell.length_c   1.000
_cell.angle_alpha   90.00
_cell.angle_beta   90.00
_cell.angle_gamma   90.00
#
_symmetry.space_group_name_H-M   'P 1'
#
loop_
_entity.id
_entity.type
_entity.pdbx_description
1 polymer ?
#
loop_
_entity_poly.entity_id
_entity_poly.type
_entity_poly.pdbx_seq_one_letter_code
_entity_poly.pdbx_strand_id
1 'polypeptide(L)'
;MTAERLLPLLARNRGQAIDAVDPFGFGLGVWNGSSTDEDTVGVSTSVGAGGTGHMWNNVEVDLPNENTLGPVSIPECIKPVFSAIIGAYQPEIGAVTNLHLYTPNHDLRLKQKGYPGWMTWLRSPVLPVDGLGDDATVEPFEGGALITLGQRPMRHDNPEDIARIRDAWHKLREAGYPL
;
A
#
# COMPACT_ATOMS: atom_id res chain seq x y z
N MET A 1 -2.64 -8.29 -45.32
CA MET A 1 -3.13 -8.01 -43.95
C MET A 1 -2.33 -8.88 -42.99
N THR A 2 -1.20 -8.38 -42.55
CA THR A 2 -0.36 -9.01 -41.54
C THR A 2 -0.81 -8.44 -40.20
N ALA A 3 -1.31 -9.31 -39.32
CA ALA A 3 -1.62 -8.94 -37.94
C ALA A 3 -0.35 -8.35 -37.31
N GLU A 4 -0.43 -7.09 -36.89
CA GLU A 4 0.63 -6.45 -36.13
C GLU A 4 0.84 -7.26 -34.85
N ARG A 5 2.04 -7.83 -34.73
CA ARG A 5 2.49 -8.56 -33.56
C ARG A 5 2.33 -7.64 -32.35
N LEU A 6 1.51 -8.05 -31.39
CA LEU A 6 1.60 -7.57 -30.02
C LEU A 6 3.03 -7.87 -29.56
N LEU A 7 3.85 -6.82 -29.44
CA LEU A 7 5.17 -6.92 -28.86
C LEU A 7 5.02 -7.53 -27.45
N PRO A 8 5.84 -8.52 -27.07
CA PRO A 8 5.76 -9.06 -25.72
C PRO A 8 6.04 -7.95 -24.72
N LEU A 9 5.20 -7.87 -23.68
CA LEU A 9 5.48 -7.10 -22.49
C LEU A 9 6.77 -7.68 -21.88
N LEU A 10 7.90 -6.99 -22.08
CA LEU A 10 9.18 -7.35 -21.48
C LEU A 10 9.19 -6.85 -20.03
N ALA A 11 8.81 -7.72 -19.10
CA ALA A 11 8.99 -7.51 -17.68
C ALA A 11 10.48 -7.62 -17.32
N ARG A 12 11.05 -6.58 -16.71
CA ARG A 12 12.37 -6.62 -16.06
C ARG A 12 12.24 -6.03 -14.66
N ASN A 13 12.69 -6.80 -13.66
CA ASN A 13 12.88 -6.32 -12.29
C ASN A 13 13.89 -5.15 -12.30
N ARG A 14 13.54 -4.03 -11.65
CA ARG A 14 14.51 -3.00 -11.27
C ARG A 14 15.16 -3.47 -9.96
N GLY A 15 16.42 -3.89 -10.01
CA GLY A 15 17.21 -4.25 -8.82
C GLY A 15 17.84 -5.63 -8.89
N GLN A 16 19.07 -5.74 -8.42
CA GLN A 16 19.97 -6.90 -8.57
C GLN A 16 19.40 -8.25 -8.12
N ALA A 17 19.88 -9.30 -8.81
CA ALA A 17 19.64 -10.69 -8.50
C ALA A 17 20.08 -11.04 -7.06
N ILE A 18 19.17 -11.62 -6.29
CA ILE A 18 19.51 -12.60 -5.25
C ILE A 18 18.73 -13.87 -5.61
N ASP A 19 19.51 -14.87 -5.98
CA ASP A 19 19.24 -16.27 -6.30
C ASP A 19 17.86 -16.81 -5.87
N ALA A 20 16.98 -17.03 -6.88
CA ALA A 20 15.90 -18.03 -7.02
C ALA A 20 14.97 -18.28 -5.79
N VAL A 21 13.66 -18.50 -5.94
CA VAL A 21 13.09 -19.63 -6.69
C VAL A 21 11.60 -19.33 -6.88
N ASP A 22 11.15 -19.57 -8.09
CA ASP A 22 9.75 -19.85 -8.37
C ASP A 22 9.60 -21.32 -8.79
N PRO A 23 8.53 -22.02 -8.39
CA PRO A 23 7.99 -23.01 -9.32
C PRO A 23 6.52 -22.77 -9.73
N PHE A 24 5.77 -21.84 -9.11
CA PHE A 24 4.32 -21.66 -9.37
C PHE A 24 3.75 -20.25 -9.12
N GLY A 25 4.51 -19.33 -8.55
CA GLY A 25 4.22 -17.92 -8.45
C GLY A 25 4.56 -17.13 -9.72
N PHE A 26 4.36 -15.82 -9.65
CA PHE A 26 4.89 -14.87 -10.60
C PHE A 26 4.97 -13.48 -9.97
N GLY A 27 5.89 -12.65 -10.47
CA GLY A 27 5.91 -11.22 -10.25
C GLY A 27 5.72 -10.49 -11.58
N LEU A 28 4.83 -9.51 -11.62
CA LEU A 28 4.64 -8.62 -12.78
C LEU A 28 4.68 -7.18 -12.30
N GLY A 29 5.37 -6.32 -13.04
CA GLY A 29 5.42 -4.90 -12.76
C GLY A 29 5.39 -4.08 -14.03
N VAL A 30 4.68 -2.96 -13.99
CA VAL A 30 4.68 -1.94 -15.04
C VAL A 30 4.90 -0.58 -14.42
N TRP A 31 5.46 0.34 -15.18
CA TRP A 31 5.66 1.73 -14.78
C TRP A 31 5.15 2.70 -15.85
N ASN A 32 5.11 3.99 -15.52
CA ASN A 32 4.73 5.05 -16.47
C ASN A 32 5.82 5.41 -17.50
N GLY A 33 7.02 4.83 -17.41
CA GLY A 33 8.10 5.08 -18.36
C GLY A 33 8.92 6.32 -18.06
N SER A 34 8.76 6.92 -16.87
CA SER A 34 9.56 8.07 -16.48
C SER A 34 11.06 7.76 -16.49
N SER A 35 11.85 8.74 -16.92
CA SER A 35 13.31 8.69 -16.85
C SER A 35 13.87 9.13 -15.50
N THR A 36 13.03 9.70 -14.63
CA THR A 36 13.40 10.20 -13.30
C THR A 36 12.72 9.35 -12.24
N ASP A 37 13.42 9.07 -11.13
CA ASP A 37 12.83 8.34 -10.02
C ASP A 37 11.72 9.15 -9.32
N GLU A 38 11.81 10.47 -9.34
CA GLU A 38 10.84 11.39 -8.72
C GLU A 38 9.45 11.33 -9.37
N ASP A 39 9.39 11.10 -10.68
CA ASP A 39 8.14 11.00 -11.44
C ASP A 39 7.79 9.55 -11.79
N THR A 40 8.60 8.58 -11.34
CA THR A 40 8.32 7.16 -11.60
C THR A 40 7.13 6.73 -10.76
N VAL A 41 6.11 6.25 -11.44
CA VAL A 41 4.95 5.60 -10.84
C VAL A 41 4.89 4.19 -11.38
N GLY A 42 4.75 3.23 -10.47
CA GLY A 42 4.76 1.80 -10.75
C GLY A 42 3.56 1.10 -10.17
N VAL A 43 3.14 0.01 -10.80
CA VAL A 43 2.32 -1.00 -10.14
C VAL A 43 3.01 -2.34 -10.32
N SER A 44 3.17 -3.06 -9.22
CA SER A 44 3.69 -4.41 -9.20
C SER A 44 2.73 -5.34 -8.49
N THR A 45 2.77 -6.61 -8.85
CA THR A 45 2.03 -7.66 -8.18
C THR A 45 2.92 -8.86 -8.05
N SER A 46 2.83 -9.53 -6.91
CA SER A 46 3.46 -10.83 -6.70
C SER A 46 2.40 -11.82 -6.24
N VAL A 47 2.39 -13.01 -6.83
CA VAL A 47 1.50 -14.11 -6.46
C VAL A 47 2.38 -15.32 -6.18
N GLY A 48 2.26 -15.92 -5.00
CA GLY A 48 3.04 -17.11 -4.63
C GLY A 48 4.57 -16.94 -4.67
N ALA A 49 5.08 -15.71 -4.81
CA ALA A 49 6.51 -15.44 -4.95
C ALA A 49 7.17 -15.41 -3.57
N GLY A 50 8.08 -16.35 -3.30
CA GLY A 50 8.78 -16.49 -2.02
C GLY A 50 9.87 -15.44 -1.74
N GLY A 51 10.02 -14.42 -2.59
CA GLY A 51 11.14 -13.46 -2.53
C GLY A 51 11.11 -12.46 -1.37
N THR A 52 9.97 -12.26 -0.71
CA THR A 52 9.79 -11.20 0.31
C THR A 52 9.71 -11.71 1.76
N GLY A 53 10.02 -12.99 2.01
CA GLY A 53 9.94 -13.58 3.36
C GLY A 53 8.52 -13.80 3.89
N HIS A 54 7.50 -13.39 3.13
CA HIS A 54 6.09 -13.59 3.40
C HIS A 54 5.40 -14.14 2.13
N MET A 55 4.85 -15.36 2.18
CA MET A 55 4.19 -16.02 1.04
C MET A 55 2.80 -15.42 0.78
N TRP A 56 2.69 -14.11 0.57
CA TRP A 56 1.41 -13.43 0.40
C TRP A 56 1.28 -12.90 -1.02
N ASN A 57 0.09 -13.04 -1.59
CA ASN A 57 -0.23 -12.38 -2.84
C ASN A 57 -0.41 -10.89 -2.54
N ASN A 58 0.33 -10.03 -3.22
CA ASN A 58 0.28 -8.59 -3.04
C ASN A 58 0.15 -7.87 -4.38
N VAL A 59 -0.37 -6.65 -4.29
CA VAL A 59 -0.27 -5.63 -5.33
C VAL A 59 0.23 -4.38 -4.63
N GLU A 60 1.29 -3.80 -5.19
CA GLU A 60 1.94 -2.61 -4.68
C GLU A 60 1.90 -1.54 -5.75
N VAL A 61 1.56 -0.32 -5.36
CA VAL A 61 1.57 0.85 -6.24
C VAL A 61 2.59 1.82 -5.68
N ASP A 62 3.63 2.08 -6.45
CA ASP A 62 4.61 3.10 -6.14
C ASP A 62 3.99 4.47 -6.44
N LEU A 63 3.73 5.24 -5.38
CA LEU A 63 3.28 6.62 -5.51
C LEU A 63 4.47 7.56 -5.76
N PRO A 64 4.25 8.73 -6.38
CA PRO A 64 5.29 9.73 -6.54
C PRO A 64 5.95 10.10 -5.21
N ASN A 65 7.19 10.58 -5.27
CA ASN A 65 7.95 11.01 -4.09
C ASN A 65 7.21 12.16 -3.36
N GLU A 66 7.50 12.36 -2.07
CA GLU A 66 6.89 13.38 -1.21
C GLU A 66 6.96 14.80 -1.80
N ASN A 67 7.98 15.08 -2.59
CA ASN A 67 8.19 16.36 -3.28
C ASN A 67 7.35 16.53 -4.56
N THR A 68 6.82 15.44 -5.11
CA THR A 68 6.09 15.38 -6.40
C THR A 68 4.70 14.73 -6.28
N LEU A 69 4.22 14.50 -5.05
CA LEU A 69 2.90 13.90 -4.77
C LEU A 69 1.75 14.58 -5.54
N GLY A 70 1.77 15.91 -5.65
CA GLY A 70 0.70 16.65 -6.31
C GLY A 70 -0.69 16.23 -5.76
N PRO A 71 -1.66 15.89 -6.62
CA PRO A 71 -2.99 15.46 -6.18
C PRO A 71 -3.03 14.20 -5.31
N VAL A 72 -2.02 13.32 -5.37
CA VAL A 72 -2.02 12.06 -4.59
C VAL A 72 -1.80 12.28 -3.09
N SER A 73 -1.54 13.53 -2.68
CA SER A 73 -1.55 13.95 -1.28
C SER A 73 -2.96 14.16 -0.71
N ILE A 74 -4.02 14.01 -1.52
CA ILE A 74 -5.42 14.17 -1.14
C ILE A 74 -6.10 12.79 -1.10
N PRO A 75 -6.77 12.40 0.00
CA PRO A 75 -7.41 11.08 0.13
C PRO A 75 -8.38 10.75 -1.01
N GLU A 76 -9.14 11.74 -1.47
CA GLU A 76 -10.13 11.60 -2.56
C GLU A 76 -9.48 11.22 -3.89
N CYS A 77 -8.22 11.58 -4.13
CA CYS A 77 -7.49 11.20 -5.33
C CYS A 77 -6.94 9.77 -5.25
N ILE A 78 -6.78 9.21 -4.05
CA ILE A 78 -6.30 7.85 -3.80
C ILE A 78 -7.46 6.84 -3.80
N LYS A 79 -8.65 7.23 -3.35
CA LYS A 79 -9.85 6.36 -3.29
C LYS A 79 -10.10 5.59 -4.60
N PRO A 80 -10.03 6.19 -5.82
CA PRO A 80 -10.18 5.44 -7.06
C PRO A 80 -9.14 4.33 -7.28
N VAL A 81 -7.91 4.52 -6.80
CA VAL A 81 -6.84 3.51 -6.85
C VAL A 81 -7.20 2.33 -5.93
N PHE A 82 -7.67 2.62 -4.71
CA PHE A 82 -8.21 1.59 -3.82
C PHE A 82 -9.37 0.83 -4.47
N SER A 83 -10.37 1.51 -5.04
CA SER A 83 -11.51 0.87 -5.71
C SER A 83 -11.04 -0.08 -6.82
N ALA A 84 -10.09 0.34 -7.64
CA ALA A 84 -9.54 -0.50 -8.71
C ALA A 84 -8.83 -1.75 -8.16
N ILE A 85 -7.99 -1.59 -7.13
CA ILE A 85 -7.30 -2.70 -6.47
C ILE A 85 -8.30 -3.65 -5.80
N ILE A 86 -9.28 -3.12 -5.07
CA ILE A 86 -10.29 -3.91 -4.37
C ILE A 86 -11.12 -4.73 -5.37
N GLY A 87 -11.56 -4.10 -6.46
CA GLY A 87 -12.33 -4.76 -7.51
C GLY A 87 -11.54 -5.85 -8.23
N ALA A 88 -10.24 -5.64 -8.49
CA ALA A 88 -9.41 -6.58 -9.24
C ALA A 88 -8.83 -7.71 -8.39
N TYR A 89 -8.33 -7.40 -7.19
CA TYR A 89 -7.58 -8.35 -6.36
C TYR A 89 -8.38 -8.91 -5.20
N GLN A 90 -9.44 -8.23 -4.77
CA GLN A 90 -10.16 -8.56 -3.55
C GLN A 90 -9.16 -8.83 -2.40
N PRO A 91 -8.42 -7.82 -1.93
CA PRO A 91 -7.51 -7.99 -0.80
C PRO A 91 -8.29 -8.11 0.52
N GLU A 92 -7.65 -8.62 1.56
CA GLU A 92 -8.18 -8.59 2.93
C GLU A 92 -7.92 -7.24 3.62
N ILE A 93 -6.80 -6.61 3.26
CA ILE A 93 -6.31 -5.32 3.77
C ILE A 93 -5.58 -4.58 2.66
N GLY A 94 -5.64 -3.25 2.67
CA GLY A 94 -4.79 -2.39 1.87
C GLY A 94 -4.38 -1.16 2.65
N ALA A 95 -3.18 -0.64 2.41
CA ALA A 95 -2.69 0.55 3.09
C ALA A 95 -1.86 1.43 2.16
N VAL A 96 -1.94 2.74 2.37
CA VAL A 96 -1.07 3.74 1.76
C VAL A 96 -0.17 4.29 2.84
N THR A 97 1.14 4.08 2.70
CA THR A 97 2.12 4.48 3.70
C THR A 97 3.42 4.93 3.05
N ASN A 98 4.24 5.64 3.81
CA ASN A 98 5.63 5.88 3.41
C ASN A 98 6.41 4.58 3.60
N LEU A 99 7.12 4.12 2.56
CA LEU A 99 7.89 2.87 2.59
C LEU A 99 8.87 2.82 3.77
N HIS A 100 9.48 3.95 4.15
CA HIS A 100 10.42 4.00 5.28
C HIS A 100 9.77 3.69 6.62
N LEU A 101 8.49 4.02 6.81
CA LEU A 101 7.71 3.60 7.99
C LEU A 101 7.50 2.09 8.04
N TYR A 102 7.59 1.42 6.89
CA TYR A 102 7.40 -0.03 6.75
C TYR A 102 8.70 -0.85 6.86
N THR A 103 9.87 -0.22 6.68
CA THR A 103 11.16 -0.95 6.62
C THR A 103 11.70 -1.39 7.99
N PRO A 104 12.45 -2.51 8.07
CA PRO A 104 12.85 -3.18 9.32
C PRO A 104 13.73 -2.39 10.31
N ASN A 105 14.19 -1.20 9.94
CA ASN A 105 15.04 -0.34 10.79
C ASN A 105 14.23 0.64 11.66
N HIS A 106 12.92 0.75 11.45
CA HIS A 106 12.05 1.41 12.43
C HIS A 106 11.64 0.42 13.52
N ASP A 107 11.72 0.82 14.78
CA ASP A 107 11.31 0.06 15.99
C ASP A 107 9.86 -0.46 15.99
N LEU A 108 9.11 -0.20 14.91
CA LEU A 108 7.85 -0.82 14.60
C LEU A 108 8.16 -2.22 14.08
N ARG A 109 8.14 -3.22 14.96
CA ARG A 109 8.23 -4.65 14.58
C ARG A 109 6.98 -5.05 13.77
N LEU A 110 6.97 -4.71 12.49
CA LEU A 110 5.92 -4.98 11.50
C LEU A 110 5.83 -6.45 11.06
N LYS A 111 6.23 -7.38 11.93
CA LYS A 111 6.08 -8.83 11.71
C LYS A 111 4.65 -9.31 12.00
N GLN A 112 3.72 -8.42 12.36
CA GLN A 112 2.31 -8.72 12.61
C GLN A 112 1.45 -8.27 11.41
N LYS A 113 0.34 -8.99 11.20
CA LYS A 113 -0.48 -8.90 9.99
C LYS A 113 -1.28 -7.59 9.91
N GLY A 114 -0.70 -6.55 9.33
CA GLY A 114 -1.44 -5.34 8.97
C GLY A 114 -1.11 -4.17 9.86
N TYR A 115 -0.36 -3.23 9.30
CA TYR A 115 -0.07 -1.96 9.97
C TYR A 115 -0.78 -0.84 9.24
N PRO A 116 -1.48 0.05 9.96
CA PRO A 116 -2.18 1.14 9.32
C PRO A 116 -1.17 2.09 8.67
N GLY A 117 -1.51 2.56 7.48
CA GLY A 117 -0.83 3.66 6.82
C GLY A 117 -1.52 4.99 7.11
N TRP A 118 -1.19 6.01 6.31
CA TRP A 118 -1.98 7.23 6.22
C TRP A 118 -3.45 6.90 5.88
N MET A 119 -3.66 6.03 4.91
CA MET A 119 -4.97 5.46 4.58
C MET A 119 -4.91 3.95 4.73
N THR A 120 -5.91 3.34 5.35
CA THR A 120 -6.00 1.90 5.57
C THR A 120 -7.41 1.42 5.25
N TRP A 121 -7.53 0.52 4.29
CA TRP A 121 -8.77 -0.17 3.99
C TRP A 121 -8.75 -1.58 4.58
N LEU A 122 -9.87 -1.97 5.19
CA LEU A 122 -10.06 -3.28 5.79
C LEU A 122 -11.34 -3.91 5.25
N ARG A 123 -11.29 -5.19 4.88
CA ARG A 123 -12.48 -5.99 4.57
C ARG A 123 -13.22 -6.37 5.85
N SER A 124 -13.67 -5.36 6.57
CA SER A 124 -14.42 -5.47 7.81
C SER A 124 -15.52 -4.43 7.78
N PRO A 125 -16.69 -4.68 8.41
CA PRO A 125 -17.61 -3.60 8.68
C PRO A 125 -16.92 -2.47 9.44
N VAL A 126 -17.47 -1.26 9.31
CA VAL A 126 -17.07 -0.12 10.13
C VAL A 126 -17.44 -0.43 11.58
N LEU A 127 -16.42 -0.56 12.41
CA LEU A 127 -16.54 -0.65 13.86
C LEU A 127 -16.32 0.74 14.46
N PRO A 128 -17.06 1.12 15.52
CA PRO A 128 -16.80 2.36 16.25
C PRO A 128 -15.37 2.38 16.78
N VAL A 129 -14.68 3.51 16.61
CA VAL A 129 -13.35 3.73 17.18
C VAL A 129 -13.31 5.11 17.77
N ASP A 130 -13.22 5.18 19.09
CA ASP A 130 -13.10 6.45 19.78
C ASP A 130 -11.65 6.92 19.81
N GLY A 131 -11.46 8.23 19.63
CA GLY A 131 -10.19 8.89 19.90
C GLY A 131 -9.07 8.65 18.88
N LEU A 132 -9.36 8.33 17.61
CA LEU A 132 -8.32 8.27 16.56
C LEU A 132 -7.63 9.61 16.24
N GLY A 133 -8.13 10.71 16.82
CA GLY A 133 -7.69 12.09 16.57
C GLY A 133 -8.76 12.87 15.80
N ASP A 134 -8.79 14.19 16.01
CA ASP A 134 -9.81 15.07 15.42
C ASP A 134 -9.76 15.13 13.89
N ASP A 135 -8.61 14.79 13.30
CA ASP A 135 -8.38 14.78 11.87
C ASP A 135 -8.48 13.38 11.23
N ALA A 136 -8.81 12.36 12.03
CA ALA A 136 -9.02 11.00 11.54
C ALA A 136 -10.48 10.77 11.11
N THR A 137 -10.66 10.03 10.03
CA THR A 137 -11.98 9.63 9.53
C THR A 137 -12.06 8.13 9.38
N VAL A 138 -13.22 7.57 9.72
CA VAL A 138 -13.58 6.16 9.45
C VAL A 138 -14.89 6.15 8.70
N GLU A 139 -14.89 5.62 7.48
CA GLU A 139 -16.07 5.60 6.62
C GLU A 139 -16.27 4.24 5.94
N PRO A 140 -17.52 3.85 5.61
CA PRO A 140 -17.78 2.71 4.76
C PRO A 140 -17.18 2.94 3.36
N PHE A 141 -16.46 1.95 2.83
CA PHE A 141 -15.85 2.05 1.50
C PHE A 141 -15.67 0.66 0.87
N GLU A 142 -16.22 0.47 -0.34
CA GLU A 142 -16.05 -0.75 -1.17
C GLU A 142 -16.28 -2.08 -0.39
N GLY A 143 -17.37 -2.15 0.39
CA GLY A 143 -17.71 -3.33 1.18
C GLY A 143 -16.85 -3.54 2.45
N GLY A 144 -16.04 -2.55 2.81
CA GLY A 144 -15.20 -2.54 4.00
C GLY A 144 -15.23 -1.19 4.74
N ALA A 145 -14.19 -0.94 5.53
CA ALA A 145 -13.95 0.31 6.24
C ALA A 145 -12.67 0.96 5.71
N LEU A 146 -12.75 2.24 5.35
CA LEU A 146 -11.59 3.06 5.03
C LEU A 146 -11.32 4.00 6.21
N ILE A 147 -10.10 3.92 6.71
CA ILE A 147 -9.58 4.74 7.79
C ILE A 147 -8.55 5.69 7.19
N THR A 148 -8.73 6.99 7.39
CA THR A 148 -7.77 8.03 6.97
C THR A 148 -7.27 8.75 8.22
N LEU A 149 -5.97 8.75 8.44
CA LEU A 149 -5.33 9.41 9.58
C LEU A 149 -4.83 10.79 9.16
N GLY A 150 -5.64 11.83 9.30
CA GLY A 150 -5.25 13.20 8.96
C GLY A 150 -5.33 13.54 7.46
N GLN A 151 -5.15 14.82 7.16
CA GLN A 151 -5.40 15.41 5.84
C GLN A 151 -4.21 15.33 4.86
N ARG A 152 -3.05 14.85 5.31
CA ARG A 152 -1.83 14.74 4.50
C ARG A 152 -1.15 13.39 4.70
N PRO A 153 -0.37 12.92 3.72
CA PRO A 153 0.49 11.75 3.90
C PRO A 153 1.40 11.87 5.12
N MET A 154 1.60 10.73 5.77
CA MET A 154 2.47 10.60 6.93
C MET A 154 3.93 10.60 6.52
N ARG A 155 4.76 11.31 7.27
CA ARG A 155 6.21 11.37 7.05
C ARG A 155 6.96 10.46 8.00
N HIS A 156 7.98 9.78 7.50
CA HIS A 156 8.79 8.85 8.28
C HIS A 156 9.76 9.55 9.25
N ASP A 157 10.08 10.82 9.00
CA ASP A 157 10.96 11.65 9.82
C ASP A 157 10.20 12.50 10.85
N ASN A 158 8.86 12.46 10.82
CA ASN A 158 8.02 13.20 11.76
C ASN A 158 7.61 12.31 12.95
N PRO A 159 8.08 12.60 14.18
CA PRO A 159 7.76 11.80 15.35
C PRO A 159 6.26 11.82 15.71
N GLU A 160 5.54 12.89 15.40
CA GLU A 160 4.10 12.99 15.65
C GLU A 160 3.31 12.04 14.73
N ASP A 161 3.71 11.94 13.46
CA ASP A 161 3.09 11.02 12.50
C ASP A 161 3.33 9.56 12.92
N ILE A 162 4.56 9.23 13.34
CA ILE A 162 4.89 7.90 13.85
C ILE A 162 4.05 7.57 15.09
N ALA A 163 3.95 8.49 16.04
CA ALA A 163 3.17 8.30 17.27
C ALA A 163 1.69 8.10 16.96
N ARG A 164 1.15 8.89 16.02
CA ARG A 164 -0.25 8.80 15.59
C ARG A 164 -0.57 7.46 14.94
N ILE A 165 0.28 6.96 14.04
CA ILE A 165 0.04 5.65 13.41
C ILE A 165 0.09 4.53 14.46
N ARG A 166 1.04 4.60 15.40
CA ARG A 166 1.16 3.61 16.48
C ARG A 166 -0.09 3.60 17.37
N ASP A 167 -0.53 4.78 17.78
CA ASP A 167 -1.73 4.94 18.60
C ASP A 167 -3.00 4.45 17.87
N ALA A 168 -3.14 4.81 16.59
CA ALA A 168 -4.21 4.30 15.74
C ALA A 168 -4.19 2.77 15.62
N TRP A 169 -3.01 2.16 15.43
CA TRP A 169 -2.89 0.70 15.38
C TRP A 169 -3.39 0.04 16.67
N HIS A 170 -3.03 0.56 17.84
CA HIS A 170 -3.52 0.04 19.11
C HIS A 170 -5.04 0.16 19.23
N LYS A 171 -5.60 1.34 18.96
CA LYS A 171 -7.05 1.60 19.05
C LYS A 171 -7.85 0.74 18.08
N LEU A 172 -7.37 0.56 16.85
CA LEU A 172 -8.03 -0.27 15.85
C LEU A 172 -8.03 -1.75 16.27
N ARG A 173 -6.93 -2.24 16.85
CA ARG A 173 -6.89 -3.60 17.39
C ARG A 173 -7.81 -3.79 18.59
N GLU A 174 -7.87 -2.82 19.50
CA GLU A 174 -8.80 -2.84 20.64
C GLU A 174 -10.26 -2.82 20.19
N ALA A 175 -10.57 -2.08 19.12
CA ALA A 175 -11.89 -2.05 18.50
C ALA A 175 -12.24 -3.35 17.74
N GLY A 176 -11.30 -4.28 17.56
CA GLY A 176 -11.52 -5.58 16.94
C GLY A 176 -11.28 -5.64 15.43
N TYR A 177 -10.60 -4.64 14.85
CA TYR A 177 -10.18 -4.72 13.45
C TYR A 177 -9.08 -5.78 13.25
N PRO A 178 -9.06 -6.48 12.10
CA PRO A 178 -8.08 -7.53 11.81
C PRO A 178 -6.74 -6.95 11.31
N LEU A 179 -5.96 -6.39 12.24
CA LEU A 179 -4.60 -5.83 12.08
C LEU A 179 -3.53 -6.62 12.87
#